data_AF-A0A1K1PBV2-F1
#
_entry.id   AF-A0A1K1PBV2-F1
#
_cell.length_a   1.000
_cell.length_b   1.000
_cell.length_c   1.000
_cell.angle_alpha   90.00
_cell.angle_beta   90.00
_cell.angle_gamma   90.00
#
_symmetry.space_group_name_H-M   'P 1'
#
loop_
_entity.id
_entity.type
_entity.pdbx_description
1 polymer ?
#
loop_
_entity_poly.entity_id
_entity_poly.type
_entity_poly.pdbx_seq_one_letter_code
_entity_poly.pdbx_strand_id
1 'polypeptide(L)' 'MKVMSKPEMSMVNPSTDKLMSRVDSRYGLVVCASKRARQLVDGEELKEIEMKSTKDVTNALEEIAEGKIAYKISKADL' A
#
# COMPACT_ATOMS: atom_id res chain seq x y z
N MET A 1 -3.57 -1.59 32.72
CA MET A 1 -2.78 -2.42 31.77
C MET A 1 -3.48 -2.33 30.42
N LYS A 2 -2.98 -1.49 29.50
CA LYS A 2 -3.62 -1.25 28.20
C LYS A 2 -3.41 -2.51 27.37
N VAL A 3 -4.46 -3.30 27.24
CA VAL A 3 -4.46 -4.49 26.38
C VAL A 3 -4.11 -4.00 24.98
N MET A 4 -2.89 -4.28 24.55
CA MET A 4 -2.43 -3.97 23.21
C MET A 4 -3.15 -4.95 22.30
N SER A 5 -4.37 -4.58 21.93
CA SER A 5 -5.23 -5.31 21.00
C SER A 5 -4.41 -5.52 19.74
N LYS A 6 -3.96 -6.76 19.53
CA LYS A 6 -3.43 -7.24 18.25
C LYS A 6 -4.37 -6.70 17.17
N PRO A 7 -3.88 -5.97 16.16
CA PRO A 7 -4.76 -5.50 15.11
C PRO A 7 -5.37 -6.75 14.48
N GLU A 8 -6.69 -6.82 14.45
CA GLU A 8 -7.38 -7.82 13.64
C GLU A 8 -6.83 -7.69 12.22
N MET A 9 -6.03 -8.67 11.81
CA MET A 9 -5.68 -8.86 10.42
C MET A 9 -6.93 -9.43 9.75
N SER A 10 -7.87 -8.54 9.39
CA SER A 10 -8.77 -8.84 8.28
C SER A 10 -7.91 -9.22 7.06
N MET A 11 -8.39 -10.10 6.18
CA MET A 11 -7.60 -10.60 5.04
C MET A 11 -6.99 -9.50 4.16
N VAL A 12 -7.46 -8.25 4.26
CA VAL A 12 -6.91 -7.08 3.59
C VAL A 12 -6.79 -5.92 4.58
N ASN A 13 -5.59 -5.72 5.13
CA ASN A 13 -5.25 -4.55 5.94
C ASN A 13 -4.07 -3.85 5.24
N PRO A 14 -4.19 -2.58 4.84
CA PRO A 14 -5.28 -1.61 5.10
C PRO A 14 -6.59 -1.94 4.36
N SER A 15 -7.72 -1.49 4.91
CA SER A 15 -9.05 -1.71 4.32
C SER A 15 -9.15 -1.14 2.90
N THR A 16 -9.86 -1.84 2.01
CA THR A 16 -10.08 -1.44 0.62
C THR A 16 -10.68 -0.04 0.48
N ASP A 17 -11.64 0.35 1.34
CA ASP A 17 -12.26 1.68 1.27
C ASP A 17 -11.26 2.81 1.51
N LYS A 18 -10.37 2.63 2.49
CA LYS A 18 -9.27 3.58 2.76
C LYS A 18 -8.34 3.70 1.56
N LEU A 19 -8.00 2.60 0.90
CA LEU A 19 -7.16 2.60 -0.30
C LEU A 19 -7.85 3.30 -1.47
N MET A 20 -9.14 3.02 -1.68
CA MET A 20 -9.95 3.62 -2.75
C MET A 20 -10.12 5.14 -2.60
N SER A 21 -10.00 5.70 -1.39
CA SER A 21 -9.99 7.16 -1.19
C SER A 21 -8.74 7.85 -1.75
N ARG A 22 -7.67 7.09 -2.05
CA ARG A 22 -6.36 7.61 -2.49
C ARG A 22 -6.05 7.35 -3.96
N VAL A 23 -6.85 6.54 -4.64
CA VAL A 23 -6.60 6.04 -6.00
C VAL A 23 -7.87 6.12 -6.85
N ASP A 24 -7.71 6.43 -8.12
CA ASP A 24 -8.85 6.70 -9.01
C ASP A 24 -9.61 5.43 -9.44
N SER A 25 -8.99 4.25 -9.33
CA SER A 25 -9.55 2.99 -9.81
C SER A 25 -9.01 1.79 -9.03
N ARG A 26 -9.86 0.78 -8.84
CA ARG A 26 -9.48 -0.52 -8.25
C ARG A 26 -8.36 -1.20 -9.01
N TYR A 27 -8.38 -1.12 -10.34
CA TYR A 27 -7.32 -1.70 -11.18
C TYR A 27 -6.02 -0.90 -11.04
N GLY A 28 -6.13 0.43 -10.98
CA GLY A 28 -4.99 1.32 -10.74
C GLY A 28 -4.31 1.03 -9.39
N LEU A 29 -5.11 0.78 -8.34
CA LEU A 29 -4.62 0.37 -7.04
C LEU A 29 -3.79 -0.92 -7.10
N VAL A 30 -4.30 -1.95 -7.77
CA VAL A 30 -3.62 -3.25 -7.89
C VAL A 30 -2.31 -3.11 -8.65
N VAL A 31 -2.32 -2.39 -9.78
CA VAL A 31 -1.11 -2.14 -10.58
C VAL A 31 -0.09 -1.32 -9.80
N CYS A 32 -0.53 -0.27 -9.08
CA CYS A 32 0.34 0.56 -8.25
C CYS A 32 1.00 -0.26 -7.13
N ALA A 33 0.20 -1.01 -6.36
CA ALA A 33 0.69 -1.85 -5.28
C ALA A 33 1.68 -2.91 -5.80
N SER A 34 1.40 -3.51 -6.96
CA SER A 34 2.28 -4.52 -7.58
C SER A 34 3.61 -3.92 -8.04
N LYS A 35 3.57 -2.76 -8.71
CA LYS A 35 4.78 -2.04 -9.13
C LYS A 35 5.62 -1.63 -7.93
N ARG A 36 4.98 -1.10 -6.88
CA ARG A 36 5.70 -0.69 -5.67
C ARG A 36 6.28 -1.88 -4.91
N ALA A 37 5.53 -2.96 -4.75
CA ALA A 37 6.05 -4.17 -4.13
C ALA A 37 7.30 -4.69 -4.87
N ARG A 38 7.33 -4.59 -6.20
CA ARG A 38 8.52 -4.97 -6.98
C ARG A 38 9.73 -4.09 -6.67
N GLN A 39 9.54 -2.77 -6.52
CA GLN A 39 10.62 -1.87 -6.13
C GLN A 39 11.22 -2.24 -4.77
N LEU A 40 10.37 -2.58 -3.79
CA LEU A 40 10.82 -3.03 -2.47
C LEU A 40 11.62 -4.34 -2.56
N VAL A 41 11.18 -5.29 -3.39
CA VAL A 41 11.92 -6.53 -3.66
C VAL A 41 13.28 -6.25 -4.32
N ASP A 42 13.33 -5.28 -5.22
CA ASP A 42 14.56 -4.87 -5.91
C ASP A 42 15.51 -4.04 -5.00
N GLY A 43 15.12 -3.82 -3.74
CA GLY A 43 15.95 -3.19 -2.70
C GLY A 43 15.72 -1.69 -2.52
N GLU A 44 14.66 -1.11 -3.10
CA GLU A 44 14.30 0.27 -2.77
C GLU A 44 13.88 0.40 -1.31
N GLU A 45 14.22 1.55 -0.71
CA GLU A 45 13.84 1.87 0.64
C GLU A 45 12.33 2.07 0.78
N LEU A 46 11.82 1.67 1.94
CA LEU A 46 10.48 2.03 2.36
C LEU A 46 10.40 3.54 2.57
N LYS A 47 9.35 4.15 2.05
CA LYS A 47 8.97 5.52 2.38
C LYS A 47 8.28 5.61 3.75
N GLU A 48 7.91 4.45 4.29
CA GLU A 48 7.46 4.28 5.66
C GLU A 48 8.63 4.33 6.64
N ILE A 49 8.41 4.89 7.84
CA ILE A 49 9.43 4.94 8.89
C ILE A 49 9.79 3.51 9.35
N GLU A 50 8.81 2.61 9.32
CA GLU A 50 8.97 1.21 9.73
C GLU A 50 8.24 0.24 8.80
N MET A 51 8.87 -0.90 8.57
CA MET A 51 8.27 -2.03 7.87
C MET A 51 7.14 -2.62 8.73
N LYS A 52 5.89 -2.45 8.31
CA LYS A 52 4.71 -2.95 9.05
C LYS A 52 4.45 -4.45 8.84
N SER A 53 5.02 -5.03 7.78
CA SER A 53 4.79 -6.42 7.40
C SER A 53 6.01 -7.03 6.74
N THR A 54 6.21 -8.33 6.87
CA THR A 54 7.23 -9.08 6.11
C THR A 54 6.89 -9.22 4.62
N LYS A 55 5.69 -8.80 4.20
CA LYS A 55 5.23 -8.87 2.81
C LYS A 55 5.30 -7.48 2.17
N ASP A 56 6.07 -7.37 1.09
CA ASP A 56 6.25 -6.12 0.36
C ASP A 56 4.95 -5.55 -0.19
N VAL A 57 4.02 -6.42 -0.61
CA VAL A 57 2.69 -6.00 -1.08
C VAL A 57 1.90 -5.32 0.04
N THR A 58 2.00 -5.81 1.28
CA THR A 58 1.33 -5.17 2.42
C THR A 58 1.96 -3.80 2.72
N ASN A 59 3.28 -3.70 2.68
CA ASN A 59 3.97 -2.42 2.89
C ASN A 59 3.64 -1.41 1.79
N ALA A 60 3.56 -1.85 0.53
CA ALA A 60 3.14 -1.01 -0.58
C ALA A 60 1.71 -0.47 -0.40
N LEU A 61 0.78 -1.30 0.08
CA LEU A 61 -0.60 -0.87 0.36
C LEU A 61 -0.65 0.13 1.52
N GLU A 62 0.18 -0.04 2.55
CA GLU A 62 0.30 0.91 3.65
C GLU A 62 0.81 2.29 3.17
N GLU A 63 1.88 2.31 2.35
CA GLU A 63 2.40 3.55 1.76
C GLU A 63 1.35 4.28 0.89
N ILE A 64 0.52 3.54 0.17
CA ILE A 64 -0.61 4.08 -0.61
C ILE A 64 -1.69 4.63 0.33
N ALA A 65 -2.05 3.90 1.39
CA ALA A 65 -3.06 4.33 2.36
C ALA A 65 -2.65 5.60 3.12
N GLU A 66 -1.36 5.77 3.37
CA GLU A 66 -0.80 7.00 3.95
C GLU A 66 -0.66 8.15 2.95
N GLY A 67 -0.74 7.85 1.65
CA GLY A 67 -0.63 8.84 0.57
C GLY A 67 0.82 9.21 0.24
N LYS A 68 1.80 8.41 0.67
CA LYS A 68 3.22 8.56 0.31
C LYS A 68 3.47 8.13 -1.13
N ILE A 69 2.57 7.29 -1.65
CA ILE A 69 2.54 6.85 -3.04
C ILE A 69 1.15 7.04 -3.57
N ALA A 70 1.06 7.74 -4.70
CA ALA A 70 -0.18 7.93 -5.45
C ALA A 70 0.08 7.56 -6.90
N TYR A 71 -0.80 6.76 -7.47
CA TYR A 71 -0.77 6.46 -8.89
C TYR A 71 -1.78 7.33 -9.61
N LYS A 72 -1.28 8.25 -10.44
CA LYS A 72 -2.07 8.93 -11.45
C LYS A 72 -1.84 8.23 -12.77
N ILE A 73 -2.92 7.77 -13.39
CA ILE A 73 -2.88 7.39 -14.80
C ILE A 73 -2.70 8.70 -15.58
N SER A 74 -1.53 8.88 -16.19
CA SER A 74 -1.36 9.96 -17.15
C SER A 74 -1.90 9.50 -18.50
N LYS A 75 -2.53 10.40 -19.26
CA LYS A 75 -3.09 10.07 -20.60
C LYS A 75 -2.01 9.63 -21.61
N ALA A 76 -0.73 9.72 -21.24
CA ALA A 76 0.41 9.28 -22.04
C ALA A 76 0.76 7.79 -21.81
N ASP A 77 0.23 7.16 -20.75
CA ASP A 77 0.43 5.74 -20.43
C ASP A 77 -0.66 4.81 -21.01
N LEU A 78 -1.64 5.39 -21.74
CA LEU A 78 -2.73 4.73 -22.47
C LEU A 78 -2.43 4.76 -23.98
#